data_AF-A0A6V7IH43-F1
#
_entry.id   AF-A0A6V7IH43-F1
#
_cell.length_a   1.000
_cell.length_b   1.000
_cell.length_c   1.000
_cell.angle_alpha   90.00
_cell.angle_beta   90.00
_cell.angle_gamma   90.00
#
_symmetry.space_group_name_H-M   'P 1'
#
loop_
_entity.id
_entity.type
_entity.pdbx_description
1 polymer ?
#
loop_
_entity_poly.entity_id
_entity_poly.type
_entity_poly.pdbx_seq_one_letter_code
_entity_poly.pdbx_strand_id
1 'polypeptide(L)'
;ITPDVMDGYPIYGVTVSEVEIDVLTGQHIIRRIDLHEDVGISMNPEIDRGQVEGAFVMGIGYWTSEDLMYCPKTAQLVNNRTW
;
A
#
# COMPACT_ATOMS: atom_id res chain seq x y z
N ILE A 1 19.84 -28.67 21.98
CA ILE A 1 19.55 -27.95 20.72
C ILE A 1 18.06 -28.14 20.50
N THR A 2 17.25 -27.33 21.17
CA THR A 2 15.80 -27.30 20.93
C THR A 2 15.60 -26.85 19.48
N PRO A 3 14.66 -27.45 18.73
CA PRO A 3 14.36 -26.96 17.39
C PRO A 3 13.97 -25.50 17.54
N ASP A 4 14.72 -24.60 16.90
CA ASP A 4 14.35 -23.19 16.79
C ASP A 4 12.96 -23.14 16.18
N VAL A 5 11.96 -22.96 17.03
CA VAL A 5 10.70 -22.36 16.61
C VAL A 5 11.14 -20.96 16.17
N MET A 6 11.28 -20.75 14.86
CA MET A 6 11.41 -19.41 14.32
C MET A 6 10.09 -18.70 14.58
N ASP A 7 9.95 -18.16 15.79
CA ASP A 7 8.99 -17.09 16.03
C ASP A 7 9.39 -15.97 15.07
N GLY A 8 8.49 -15.64 14.15
CA GLY A 8 8.75 -14.61 13.15
C GLY A 8 9.14 -13.29 13.82
N TYR A 9 10.11 -12.58 13.25
CA TYR A 9 10.47 -11.26 13.75
C TYR A 9 9.45 -10.22 13.23
N PRO A 10 9.04 -9.25 14.05
CA PRO A 10 8.17 -8.17 13.59
C PRO A 10 8.97 -7.21 12.68
N ILE A 11 8.35 -6.81 11.57
CA ILE A 11 8.87 -5.76 10.68
C ILE A 11 8.29 -4.43 11.16
N TYR A 12 9.14 -3.43 11.31
CA TYR A 12 8.75 -2.08 11.73
C TYR A 12 8.91 -1.11 10.57
N GLY A 13 8.00 -0.14 10.48
CA GLY A 13 8.11 0.92 9.49
C GLY A 13 7.39 2.19 9.93
N VAL A 14 7.77 3.30 9.30
CA VAL A 14 7.14 4.60 9.48
C VAL A 14 7.02 5.29 8.13
N THR A 15 5.88 5.92 7.91
CA THR A 15 5.59 6.64 6.67
C THR A 15 5.01 8.00 6.99
N VAL A 16 5.48 9.03 6.29
CA VAL A 16 4.95 10.39 6.34
C VAL A 16 4.63 10.82 4.91
N SER A 17 3.42 11.32 4.68
CA SER A 17 2.99 11.84 3.38
C SER A 17 2.48 13.27 3.49
N GLU A 18 2.89 14.09 2.52
CA GLU A 18 2.38 15.43 2.31
C GLU A 18 1.42 15.40 1.11
N VAL A 19 0.18 15.84 1.33
CA VAL A 19 -0.90 15.78 0.33
C VAL A 19 -1.55 17.15 0.21
N GLU A 20 -1.75 17.58 -1.02
CA GLU A 20 -2.53 18.77 -1.37
C GLU A 20 -3.91 18.34 -1.85
N ILE A 21 -4.95 19.01 -1.37
CA ILE A 21 -6.35 18.66 -1.67
C ILE A 21 -7.05 19.88 -2.24
N ASP A 22 -7.68 19.71 -3.42
CA ASP A 22 -8.62 20.68 -3.95
C ASP A 22 -9.98 20.49 -3.27
N VAL A 23 -10.33 21.45 -2.42
CA VAL A 23 -11.57 21.43 -1.63
C VAL A 23 -12.85 21.59 -2.47
N LEU A 24 -12.76 22.05 -3.71
CA LEU A 24 -13.92 22.23 -4.59
C LEU A 24 -14.22 20.98 -5.41
N THR A 25 -13.19 20.26 -5.86
CA THR A 25 -13.33 19.08 -6.72
C THR A 25 -13.17 17.76 -5.97
N GLY A 26 -12.56 17.78 -4.78
CA GLY A 26 -12.19 16.58 -4.03
C GLY A 26 -10.95 15.87 -4.59
N GLN A 27 -10.29 16.43 -5.60
CA GLN A 27 -9.04 15.87 -6.12
C GLN A 27 -7.90 16.09 -5.13
N HIS A 28 -6.95 15.16 -5.11
CA HIS A 28 -5.76 15.28 -4.27
C HIS A 28 -4.50 14.90 -5.04
N ILE A 29 -3.37 15.51 -4.66
CA ILE A 29 -2.05 15.24 -5.22
C ILE A 29 -1.12 14.98 -4.04
N ILE A 30 -0.43 13.84 -4.08
CA ILE A 30 0.62 13.54 -3.11
C ILE A 30 1.89 14.29 -3.53
N ARG A 31 2.34 15.24 -2.72
CA ARG A 31 3.51 16.10 -3.00
C ARG A 31 4.82 15.41 -2.68
N ARG A 32 4.86 14.70 -1.55
CA ARG A 32 6.05 14.02 -1.05
C ARG A 32 5.66 12.87 -0.14
N ILE A 33 6.45 11.80 -0.17
CA ILE A 33 6.39 10.69 0.78
C ILE A 33 7.80 10.43 1.31
N ASP A 34 7.92 10.27 2.62
CA ASP A 34 9.11 9.71 3.28
C ASP A 34 8.70 8.40 3.94
N LEU A 35 9.33 7.30 3.51
CA LEU A 35 9.02 5.96 3.98
C LEU A 35 10.30 5.29 4.48
N HIS A 36 10.24 4.74 5.69
CA HIS A 36 11.32 3.98 6.29
C HIS A 36 10.81 2.63 6.80
N GLU A 37 11.47 1.55 6.42
CA GLU A 37 11.11 0.18 6.81
C GLU A 37 12.36 -0.58 7.26
N ASP A 38 12.24 -1.28 8.38
CA ASP A 38 13.25 -2.20 8.90
C ASP A 38 13.17 -3.54 8.15
N VAL A 39 14.03 -3.69 7.16
CA VAL A 39 14.15 -4.91 6.35
C VAL A 39 15.17 -5.91 6.92
N GLY A 40 15.71 -5.65 8.13
CA GLY A 40 16.80 -6.44 8.68
C GLY A 40 18.04 -6.48 7.77
N ILE A 41 18.57 -7.68 7.54
CA ILE A 41 19.66 -7.89 6.57
C ILE A 41 19.05 -8.19 5.21
N SER A 42 18.93 -7.13 4.40
CA SER A 42 18.45 -7.23 3.02
C SER A 42 19.31 -8.20 2.19
N MET A 43 18.66 -9.14 1.51
CA MET A 43 19.32 -10.04 0.56
C MET A 43 19.61 -9.33 -0.76
N ASN A 44 18.69 -8.45 -1.20
CA ASN A 44 18.86 -7.59 -2.36
C ASN A 44 18.14 -6.26 -2.11
N PRO A 45 18.88 -5.17 -1.84
CA PRO A 45 18.30 -3.88 -1.49
C PRO A 45 17.37 -3.29 -2.57
N GLU A 46 17.61 -3.60 -3.83
CA GLU A 46 16.80 -3.07 -4.94
C GLU A 46 15.45 -3.79 -5.05
N ILE A 47 15.42 -5.10 -4.76
CA ILE A 47 14.15 -5.85 -4.72
C ILE A 47 13.33 -5.40 -3.52
N ASP A 48 13.96 -5.28 -2.35
CA ASP A 48 13.28 -4.87 -1.13
C ASP A 48 12.68 -3.47 -1.32
N ARG A 49 13.45 -2.51 -1.85
CA ARG A 49 12.94 -1.18 -2.19
C ARG A 49 11.73 -1.24 -3.14
N GLY A 50 11.80 -2.04 -4.20
CA GLY A 50 10.70 -2.19 -5.14
C GLY A 50 9.43 -2.78 -4.49
N GLN A 51 9.58 -3.69 -3.53
CA GLN A 51 8.45 -4.21 -2.75
C GLN A 51 7.83 -3.13 -1.88
N VAL A 52 8.64 -2.37 -1.15
CA VAL A 52 8.18 -1.28 -0.30
C VAL A 52 7.42 -0.22 -1.10
N GLU A 53 7.99 0.22 -2.24
CA GLU A 53 7.36 1.19 -3.13
C GLU A 53 6.06 0.64 -3.74
N GLY A 54 6.07 -0.60 -4.21
CA GLY A 54 4.90 -1.25 -4.80
C GLY A 54 3.76 -1.43 -3.79
N ALA A 55 4.08 -1.89 -2.57
CA ALA A 55 3.12 -2.03 -1.49
C ALA A 55 2.50 -0.68 -1.11
N PHE A 56 3.32 0.37 -1.04
CA PHE A 56 2.84 1.72 -0.75
C PHE A 56 1.88 2.24 -1.83
N VAL A 57 2.22 2.09 -3.12
CA VAL A 57 1.35 2.52 -4.23
C VAL A 57 0.05 1.71 -4.28
N MET A 58 0.10 0.40 -4.04
CA MET A 58 -1.11 -0.42 -3.90
C MET A 58 -2.00 0.07 -2.74
N GLY A 59 -1.39 0.40 -1.61
CA GLY A 59 -2.11 0.97 -0.47
C GLY A 59 -2.78 2.31 -0.80
N ILE A 60 -2.12 3.19 -1.55
CA ILE A 60 -2.74 4.44 -2.01
C ILE A 60 -3.98 4.13 -2.86
N GLY A 61 -3.87 3.23 -3.82
CA GLY A 61 -4.99 2.80 -4.66
C GLY A 61 -6.18 2.35 -3.81
N TYR A 62 -5.94 1.39 -2.92
CA TYR A 62 -6.94 0.83 -2.03
C TYR A 62 -7.69 1.87 -1.19
N TRP A 63 -6.98 2.86 -0.62
CA TRP A 63 -7.58 3.84 0.28
C TRP A 63 -8.23 5.04 -0.42
N THR A 64 -7.78 5.38 -1.62
CA THR A 64 -8.12 6.68 -2.23
C THR A 64 -8.83 6.61 -3.56
N SER A 65 -8.67 5.50 -4.31
CA SER A 65 -9.00 5.45 -5.73
C SER A 65 -9.80 4.22 -6.13
N GLU A 66 -9.49 3.06 -5.56
CA GLU A 66 -10.19 1.82 -5.85
C GLU A 66 -11.59 1.84 -5.24
N ASP A 67 -12.60 1.66 -6.08
CA ASP A 67 -13.99 1.52 -5.66
C ASP A 67 -14.54 0.22 -6.24
N LEU A 68 -15.12 -0.64 -5.40
CA LEU A 68 -15.71 -1.91 -5.84
C LEU A 68 -17.22 -1.73 -5.89
N MET A 69 -17.75 -1.59 -7.10
CA MET A 69 -19.18 -1.34 -7.29
C MET A 69 -19.93 -2.66 -7.47
N TYR A 70 -20.87 -2.94 -6.59
CA TYR A 70 -21.71 -4.15 -6.67
C TYR A 70 -23.15 -3.80 -7.03
N CYS A 71 -23.74 -4.58 -7.93
CA CYS A 71 -25.16 -4.44 -8.27
C CYS A 71 -26.03 -4.81 -7.04
N PRO A 72 -26.91 -3.92 -6.54
CA PRO A 72 -27.71 -4.19 -5.34
C PRO A 72 -28.68 -5.38 -5.47
N LYS A 73 -29.06 -5.75 -6.70
CA LYS A 73 -30.02 -6.83 -6.97
C LYS A 73 -29.37 -8.19 -7.19
N THR A 74 -28.17 -8.21 -7.77
CA THR A 74 -27.51 -9.45 -8.20
C THR A 74 -26.22 -9.73 -7.44
N ALA A 75 -25.74 -8.79 -6.62
CA ALA A 75 -24.44 -8.81 -5.94
C ALA A 75 -23.23 -9.00 -6.87
N GLN A 76 -23.40 -8.79 -8.17
CA GLN A 76 -22.31 -8.89 -9.14
C GLN A 76 -21.45 -7.63 -9.10
N LEU A 77 -20.12 -7.80 -9.14
CA LEU A 77 -19.17 -6.71 -9.34
C LEU A 77 -19.35 -6.14 -10.75
N VAL A 78 -19.65 -4.84 -10.86
CA VAL A 78 -19.98 -4.20 -12.14
C VAL A 78 -18.76 -3.61 -12.83
N ASN A 79 -17.73 -3.21 -12.08
CA ASN A 79 -16.50 -2.63 -12.59
C ASN A 79 -15.30 -3.60 -12.50
N ASN A 80 -15.48 -4.80 -13.06
CA ASN A 80 -14.48 -5.88 -13.03
C ASN A 80 -13.44 -5.82 -14.17
N ARG A 81 -13.22 -4.65 -14.75
CA ARG A 81 -12.30 -4.39 -15.87
C ARG A 81 -11.52 -3.10 -15.60
N THR A 82 -10.52 -2.84 -16.44
CA THR A 82 -9.67 -1.65 -16.35
C THR A 82 -10.40 -0.34 -16.67
N TRP A 83 -11.62 -0.39 -17.24
CA TRP A 83 -12.47 0.75 -17.55
C TRP A 83 -13.94 0.46 -17.29
#